data_AF-A0A9X1SGU8-F1
#
_entry.id   AF-A0A9X1SGU8-F1
#
_cell.length_a   1.000
_cell.length_b   1.000
_cell.length_c   1.000
_cell.angle_alpha   90.00
_cell.angle_beta   90.00
_cell.angle_gamma   90.00
#
_symmetry.space_group_name_H-M   'P 1'
#
loop_
_entity.id
_entity.type
_entity.pdbx_description
1 polymer ?
#
loop_
_entity_poly.entity_id
_entity_poly.type
_entity_poly.pdbx_seq_one_letter_code
_entity_poly.pdbx_strand_id
1 'polypeptide(L)'
;MQNTWNFRLRGSIEISWTETPLFLKWILPGTHTISDNYVPEEMSAKEALAAWINTIGPMETVPIGWVVSGPGLFEDAPFCPEDPEDPRSENFLSFYTWPVHAETGEPLNFLHLPVHDELWEIGKERGKSGFVQAALGWKPSPLQQTMDLKVLFMNAGLGTRVR
;
A
#
# COMPACT_ATOMS: atom_id res chain seq x y z
N MET A 1 16.25 -7.93 -14.35
CA MET A 1 16.91 -8.22 -13.07
C MET A 1 15.85 -8.71 -12.11
N GLN A 2 16.17 -9.71 -11.28
CA GLN A 2 15.21 -10.29 -10.36
C GLN A 2 15.00 -9.35 -9.17
N ASN A 3 13.75 -9.10 -8.77
CA ASN A 3 13.44 -8.23 -7.64
C ASN A 3 13.71 -8.96 -6.32
N THR A 4 14.99 -9.12 -5.95
CA THR A 4 15.42 -9.84 -4.75
C THR A 4 16.50 -9.08 -4.00
N TRP A 5 16.38 -9.04 -2.67
CA TRP A 5 17.14 -8.14 -1.81
C TRP A 5 17.71 -8.86 -0.59
N ASN A 6 18.90 -8.43 -0.18
CA ASN A 6 19.58 -8.88 1.03
C ASN A 6 19.56 -7.76 2.08
N PHE A 7 19.18 -8.07 3.31
CA PHE A 7 19.19 -7.14 4.44
C PHE A 7 19.18 -7.88 5.79
N ARG A 8 19.36 -7.13 6.87
CA ARG A 8 19.41 -7.66 8.24
C ARG A 8 18.77 -6.71 9.22
N LEU A 9 18.42 -7.24 10.39
CA LEU A 9 18.10 -6.41 11.56
C LEU A 9 19.28 -5.48 11.90
N ARG A 10 18.98 -4.23 12.23
CA ARG A 10 19.97 -3.30 12.77
C ARG A 10 20.51 -3.85 14.09
N GLY A 11 21.82 -3.79 14.25
CA GLY A 11 22.52 -4.33 15.42
C GLY A 11 22.86 -5.82 15.33
N SER A 12 22.26 -6.59 14.42
CA SER A 12 22.74 -7.94 14.11
C SER A 12 23.87 -7.88 13.09
N ILE A 13 24.87 -8.75 13.17
CA ILE A 13 25.90 -8.93 12.12
C ILE A 13 25.48 -9.92 11.02
N GLU A 14 24.49 -10.76 11.29
CA GLU A 14 24.06 -11.81 10.37
C GLU A 14 22.98 -11.32 9.41
N ILE A 15 23.11 -11.67 8.12
CA ILE A 15 22.05 -11.48 7.14
C ILE A 15 20.87 -12.35 7.56
N SER A 16 19.73 -11.71 7.80
CA SER A 16 18.51 -12.42 8.21
C SER A 16 17.51 -12.58 7.06
N TRP A 17 17.64 -11.79 5.99
CA TRP A 17 16.88 -11.94 4.75
C TRP A 17 17.83 -11.99 3.56
N THR A 18 17.79 -13.10 2.83
CA THR A 18 18.59 -13.35 1.63
C THR A 18 17.66 -13.57 0.45
N GLU A 19 18.00 -13.01 -0.71
CA GLU A 19 17.26 -13.12 -1.98
C GLU A 19 15.75 -12.87 -1.82
N THR A 20 15.39 -11.98 -0.90
CA THR A 20 14.00 -11.78 -0.49
C THR A 20 13.30 -10.81 -1.44
N PRO A 21 12.18 -11.19 -2.08
CA PRO A 21 11.44 -10.25 -2.88
C PRO A 21 10.74 -9.22 -2.01
N LEU A 22 10.87 -7.95 -2.39
CA LEU A 22 10.23 -6.82 -1.71
C LEU A 22 9.25 -6.12 -2.64
N PHE A 23 8.12 -5.70 -2.12
CA PHE A 23 7.10 -4.94 -2.84
C PHE A 23 6.48 -3.90 -1.92
N LEU A 24 5.81 -2.93 -2.54
CA LEU A 24 5.05 -1.92 -1.82
C LEU A 24 3.57 -2.32 -1.79
N LYS A 25 3.02 -2.48 -0.59
CA LYS A 25 1.57 -2.48 -0.35
C LYS A 25 1.13 -1.06 -0.01
N TRP A 26 -0.11 -0.73 -0.36
CA TRP A 26 -0.66 0.61 -0.16
C TRP A 26 -2.02 0.53 0.53
N ILE A 27 -2.24 1.44 1.47
CA ILE A 27 -3.41 1.45 2.34
C ILE A 27 -3.99 2.86 2.34
N LEU A 28 -5.29 2.97 2.14
CA LEU A 28 -6.01 4.23 2.33
C LEU A 28 -6.70 4.26 3.69
N PRO A 29 -6.85 5.44 4.31
CA PRO A 29 -7.57 5.61 5.56
C PRO A 29 -8.96 4.99 5.50
N GLY A 30 -9.33 4.25 6.56
CA GLY A 30 -10.66 3.69 6.71
C GLY A 30 -11.02 2.54 5.75
N THR A 31 -10.15 2.08 4.85
CA THR A 31 -10.51 0.94 3.97
C THR A 31 -10.73 -0.36 4.74
N HIS A 32 -10.03 -0.53 5.87
CA HIS A 32 -10.20 -1.67 6.78
C HIS A 32 -11.63 -1.81 7.31
N THR A 33 -12.38 -0.71 7.47
CA THR A 33 -13.78 -0.78 7.94
C THR A 33 -14.69 -1.47 6.94
N ILE A 34 -14.28 -1.55 5.67
CA ILE A 34 -14.96 -2.29 4.62
C ILE A 34 -14.30 -3.65 4.40
N SER A 35 -12.99 -3.68 4.13
CA SER A 35 -12.30 -4.91 3.72
C SER A 35 -12.28 -6.03 4.76
N ASP A 36 -12.47 -5.68 6.03
CA ASP A 36 -12.41 -6.64 7.14
C ASP A 36 -13.80 -7.20 7.46
N ASN A 37 -14.85 -6.50 7.03
CA ASN A 37 -16.24 -6.83 7.32
C ASN A 37 -17.00 -7.40 6.11
N TYR A 38 -16.47 -7.23 4.90
CA TYR A 38 -17.13 -7.65 3.67
C TYR A 38 -16.17 -8.36 2.71
N VAL A 39 -16.72 -9.26 1.90
CA VAL A 39 -16.00 -9.95 0.82
C VAL A 39 -16.64 -9.68 -0.56
N PRO A 40 -15.94 -9.92 -1.68
CA PRO A 40 -16.45 -9.69 -3.04
C PRO A 40 -17.75 -10.44 -3.38
N GLU A 41 -18.00 -11.57 -2.70
CA GLU A 41 -19.24 -12.35 -2.79
C GLU A 41 -20.43 -11.63 -2.14
N GLU A 42 -20.18 -10.76 -1.16
CA GLU A 42 -21.19 -10.03 -0.38
C GLU A 42 -21.38 -8.59 -0.85
N MET A 43 -20.30 -7.95 -1.32
CA MET A 43 -20.28 -6.55 -1.70
C MET A 43 -19.40 -6.33 -2.93
N SER A 44 -20.00 -5.79 -3.98
CA SER A 44 -19.25 -5.46 -5.19
C SER A 44 -18.25 -4.33 -4.92
N ALA A 45 -17.20 -4.24 -5.74
CA ALA A 45 -16.19 -3.19 -5.61
C ALA A 45 -16.79 -1.77 -5.64
N LYS A 46 -17.86 -1.55 -6.43
CA LYS A 46 -18.53 -0.25 -6.53
C LYS A 46 -19.32 0.09 -5.26
N GLU A 47 -20.00 -0.89 -4.67
CA GLU A 47 -20.73 -0.71 -3.40
C GLU A 47 -19.75 -0.45 -2.25
N ALA A 48 -18.66 -1.21 -2.19
CA ALA A 48 -17.58 -1.04 -1.22
C ALA A 48 -16.92 0.35 -1.35
N LEU A 49 -16.63 0.80 -2.57
CA LEU A 49 -16.12 2.15 -2.82
C LEU A 49 -17.08 3.22 -2.31
N ALA A 50 -18.38 3.10 -2.59
CA ALA A 50 -19.38 4.06 -2.11
C ALA A 50 -19.50 4.08 -0.59
N ALA A 51 -19.47 2.91 0.07
CA ALA A 51 -19.50 2.80 1.52
C ALA A 51 -18.25 3.41 2.17
N TRP A 52 -17.08 3.18 1.57
CA TRP A 52 -15.82 3.77 2.02
C TRP A 52 -15.81 5.29 1.89
N ILE A 53 -16.27 5.86 0.77
CA ILE A 53 -16.40 7.32 0.57
C ILE A 53 -17.27 7.94 1.67
N ASN A 54 -18.39 7.30 2.01
CA ASN A 54 -19.25 7.76 3.10
C ASN A 54 -18.56 7.69 4.47
N THR A 55 -17.58 6.78 4.64
CA THR A 55 -16.82 6.62 5.88
C THR A 55 -15.77 7.72 6.04
N ILE A 56 -15.01 8.03 4.98
CA ILE A 56 -13.94 9.04 5.04
C ILE A 56 -14.47 10.48 5.01
N GLY A 57 -15.74 10.68 4.62
CA GLY A 57 -16.37 12.00 4.60
C GLY A 57 -15.86 12.90 3.46
N PRO A 58 -15.98 14.23 3.59
CA PRO A 58 -15.77 15.18 2.50
C PRO A 58 -14.28 15.49 2.23
N MET A 59 -13.44 14.46 2.14
CA MET A 59 -12.04 14.63 1.75
C MET A 59 -11.94 14.86 0.24
N GLU A 60 -11.14 15.83 -0.19
CA GLU A 60 -10.78 15.98 -1.61
C GLU A 60 -9.52 15.19 -1.95
N THR A 61 -8.58 15.18 -1.02
CA THR A 61 -7.29 14.50 -1.12
C THR A 61 -7.16 13.50 0.03
N VAL A 62 -6.87 12.25 -0.30
CA VAL A 62 -6.74 11.15 0.67
C VAL A 62 -5.26 10.76 0.79
N PRO A 63 -4.67 10.74 1.99
CA PRO A 63 -3.29 10.29 2.16
C PRO A 63 -3.18 8.79 1.88
N ILE A 64 -2.01 8.36 1.40
CA ILE A 64 -1.71 6.96 1.09
C ILE A 64 -0.64 6.49 2.07
N GLY A 65 -0.97 5.49 2.88
CA GLY A 65 -0.02 4.74 3.68
C GLY A 65 0.69 3.69 2.83
N TRP A 66 1.97 3.47 3.10
CA TRP A 66 2.79 2.52 2.36
C TRP A 66 3.48 1.55 3.29
N VAL A 67 3.57 0.29 2.85
CA VAL A 67 4.21 -0.79 3.59
C VAL A 67 5.19 -1.49 2.67
N VAL A 68 6.43 -1.66 3.12
CA VAL A 68 7.39 -2.58 2.51
C VAL A 68 7.05 -3.98 2.98
N SER A 69 6.76 -4.87 2.04
CA SER A 69 6.34 -6.23 2.35
C SER A 69 7.06 -7.26 1.50
N GLY A 70 7.17 -8.46 2.05
CA GLY A 70 7.82 -9.63 1.49
C GLY A 70 7.47 -10.87 2.32
N PRO A 71 7.99 -12.06 1.98
CA PRO A 71 7.79 -13.26 2.78
C PRO A 71 8.18 -13.05 4.26
N GLY A 72 7.18 -13.08 5.16
CA GLY A 72 7.39 -12.86 6.60
C GLY A 72 7.75 -11.42 7.01
N LEU A 73 7.56 -10.44 6.12
CA LEU A 73 7.90 -9.03 6.36
C LEU A 73 6.69 -8.13 6.05
N PHE A 74 6.38 -7.23 6.98
CA PHE A 74 5.36 -6.21 6.83
C PHE A 74 5.72 -5.02 7.72
N GLU A 75 6.28 -3.96 7.13
CA GLU A 75 6.72 -2.77 7.87
C GLU A 75 6.36 -1.50 7.10
N ASP A 76 6.08 -0.42 7.81
CA ASP A 76 5.83 0.86 7.15
C ASP A 76 7.01 1.26 6.25
N ALA A 77 6.68 1.77 5.07
CA ALA A 77 7.69 2.19 4.12
C ALA A 77 8.39 3.46 4.63
N PRO A 78 9.69 3.62 4.35
CA PRO A 78 10.35 4.88 4.62
C PRO A 78 9.75 5.98 3.73
N PHE A 79 9.84 7.23 4.19
CA PHE A 79 9.40 8.43 3.46
C PHE A 79 7.87 8.59 3.32
N CYS A 80 7.09 7.83 4.08
CA CYS A 80 5.70 8.17 4.36
C CYS A 80 5.62 9.50 5.14
N PRO A 81 4.52 10.26 5.00
CA PRO A 81 4.22 11.36 5.91
C PRO A 81 4.20 10.85 7.36
N GLU A 82 4.72 11.65 8.29
CA GLU A 82 4.62 11.33 9.72
C GLU A 82 3.14 11.20 10.12
N ASP A 83 2.84 10.15 10.88
CA ASP A 83 1.54 10.03 11.53
C ASP A 83 1.48 11.05 12.68
N PRO A 84 0.62 12.09 12.62
CA PRO A 84 0.52 13.07 13.70
C PRO A 84 0.01 12.47 15.01
N GLU A 85 -0.60 11.27 14.98
CA GLU A 85 -1.06 10.54 16.16
C GLU A 85 0.02 9.59 16.73
N ASP A 86 1.08 9.28 15.97
CA ASP A 86 2.23 8.49 16.44
C ASP A 86 3.58 9.21 16.23
N PRO A 87 4.08 9.94 17.25
CA PRO A 87 5.36 10.63 17.19
C PRO A 87 6.58 9.69 17.15
N ARG A 88 6.38 8.37 17.24
CA ARG A 88 7.42 7.36 17.14
C ARG A 88 7.25 6.51 15.88
N SER A 89 6.72 7.07 14.79
CA SER A 89 6.51 6.37 13.51
C SER A 89 7.80 5.66 13.07
N GLU A 90 7.93 4.40 13.51
CA GLU A 90 8.99 3.49 13.15
C GLU A 90 8.64 2.93 11.77
N ASN A 91 9.66 2.74 10.95
CA ASN A 91 9.47 2.21 9.61
C ASN A 91 10.49 1.10 9.35
N PHE A 92 10.46 0.54 8.15
CA PHE A 92 11.39 -0.49 7.71
C PHE A 92 12.86 -0.12 8.04
N LEU A 93 13.27 1.12 7.84
CA LEU A 93 14.64 1.55 8.11
C LEU A 93 14.93 1.82 9.59
N SER A 94 13.93 1.82 10.48
CA SER A 94 14.16 1.81 11.94
C SER A 94 14.70 0.46 12.39
N PHE A 95 14.20 -0.64 11.82
CA PHE A 95 14.54 -2.00 12.25
C PHE A 95 15.58 -2.68 11.37
N TYR A 96 15.64 -2.34 10.07
CA TYR A 96 16.47 -3.04 9.10
C TYR A 96 17.55 -2.14 8.50
N THR A 97 18.62 -2.76 8.03
CA THR A 97 19.61 -2.09 7.18
C THR A 97 19.01 -1.77 5.82
N TRP A 98 19.63 -0.82 5.10
CA TRP A 98 19.26 -0.54 3.72
C TRP A 98 19.39 -1.81 2.86
N PRO A 99 18.34 -2.25 2.13
CA PRO A 99 18.43 -3.45 1.33
C PRO A 99 19.37 -3.28 0.14
N VAL A 100 20.13 -4.32 -0.16
CA VAL A 100 21.02 -4.36 -1.35
C VAL A 100 20.54 -5.43 -2.31
N HIS A 101 20.61 -5.15 -3.60
CA HIS A 101 20.19 -6.09 -4.63
C HIS A 101 21.03 -7.36 -4.54
N ALA A 102 20.40 -8.53 -4.59
CA ALA A 102 21.09 -9.80 -4.33
C ALA A 102 22.21 -10.08 -5.35
N GLU A 103 22.00 -9.74 -6.62
CA GLU A 103 23.00 -9.94 -7.69
C GLU A 103 24.00 -8.78 -7.82
N THR A 104 23.54 -7.53 -7.89
CA THR A 104 24.39 -6.38 -8.22
C THR A 104 25.02 -5.71 -7.02
N GLY A 105 24.50 -5.94 -5.81
CA GLY A 105 24.91 -5.24 -4.59
C GLY A 105 24.49 -3.77 -4.52
N GLU A 106 23.75 -3.27 -5.51
CA GLU A 106 23.28 -1.89 -5.53
C GLU A 106 22.22 -1.65 -4.43
N PRO A 107 22.24 -0.47 -3.78
CA PRO A 107 21.24 -0.14 -2.77
C PRO A 107 19.85 -0.01 -3.40
N LEU A 108 18.83 -0.48 -2.68
CA LEU A 108 17.45 -0.37 -3.10
C LEU A 108 17.03 1.09 -3.31
N ASN A 109 16.45 1.39 -4.46
CA ASN A 109 15.65 2.59 -4.65
C ASN A 109 14.17 2.26 -4.39
N PHE A 110 13.60 2.73 -3.27
CA PHE A 110 12.22 2.44 -2.89
C PHE A 110 11.18 2.94 -3.92
N LEU A 111 11.48 4.00 -4.69
CA LEU A 111 10.61 4.50 -5.75
C LEU A 111 10.52 3.54 -6.96
N HIS A 112 11.40 2.53 -7.02
CA HIS A 112 11.40 1.51 -8.06
C HIS A 112 10.86 0.17 -7.58
N LEU A 113 10.47 0.05 -6.30
CA LEU A 113 9.80 -1.17 -5.85
C LEU A 113 8.47 -1.36 -6.57
N PRO A 114 8.13 -2.60 -6.96
CA PRO A 114 6.84 -2.87 -7.55
C PRO A 114 5.73 -2.62 -6.54
N VAL A 115 4.68 -1.90 -6.96
CA VAL A 115 3.44 -1.74 -6.19
C VAL A 115 2.58 -2.98 -6.39
N HIS A 116 2.29 -3.67 -5.29
CA HIS A 116 1.46 -4.85 -5.24
C HIS A 116 0.03 -4.53 -5.68
N ASP A 117 -0.59 -5.45 -6.42
CA ASP A 117 -1.99 -5.33 -6.80
C ASP A 117 -2.87 -5.72 -5.62
N GLU A 118 -3.70 -4.79 -5.17
CA GLU A 118 -4.67 -5.05 -4.12
C GLU A 118 -5.93 -5.63 -4.78
N LEU A 119 -6.22 -6.92 -4.56
CA LEU A 119 -7.32 -7.61 -5.26
C LEU A 119 -8.64 -7.52 -4.49
N TRP A 120 -9.75 -7.52 -5.24
CA TRP A 120 -11.12 -7.65 -4.72
C TRP A 120 -11.92 -8.61 -5.60
N GLU A 121 -11.52 -9.89 -5.57
CA GLU A 121 -12.05 -10.93 -6.43
C GLU A 121 -12.41 -12.19 -5.63
N ILE A 122 -13.46 -12.88 -6.09
CA ILE A 122 -13.96 -14.12 -5.48
C ILE A 122 -12.85 -15.18 -5.45
N GLY A 123 -12.62 -15.76 -4.27
CA GLY A 123 -11.61 -16.81 -4.08
C GLY A 123 -10.14 -16.37 -4.19
N LYS A 124 -9.83 -15.07 -4.18
CA LYS A 124 -8.45 -14.53 -4.14
C LYS A 124 -8.13 -13.91 -2.79
N GLU A 125 -6.84 -13.86 -2.43
CA GLU A 125 -6.39 -13.08 -1.28
C GLU A 125 -6.71 -11.61 -1.52
N ARG A 126 -7.38 -10.99 -0.54
CA ARG A 126 -7.89 -9.63 -0.68
C ARG A 126 -6.92 -8.61 -0.14
N GLY A 127 -6.77 -7.55 -0.91
CA GLY A 127 -6.10 -6.34 -0.45
C GLY A 127 -7.01 -5.46 0.39
N LYS A 128 -6.44 -4.71 1.35
CA LYS A 128 -7.21 -3.75 2.17
C LYS A 128 -7.84 -2.68 1.29
N SER A 129 -7.14 -2.25 0.24
CA SER A 129 -7.62 -1.23 -0.70
C SER A 129 -8.13 -1.81 -2.02
N GLY A 130 -8.33 -3.13 -2.09
CA GLY A 130 -8.54 -3.82 -3.37
C GLY A 130 -9.83 -3.41 -4.08
N PHE A 131 -10.89 -3.09 -3.34
CA PHE A 131 -12.14 -2.61 -3.95
C PHE A 131 -11.97 -1.27 -4.65
N VAL A 132 -11.07 -0.40 -4.16
CA VAL A 132 -10.76 0.88 -4.80
C VAL A 132 -10.08 0.63 -6.14
N GLN A 133 -9.09 -0.27 -6.16
CA GLN A 133 -8.40 -0.65 -7.39
C GLN A 133 -9.36 -1.28 -8.42
N ALA A 134 -10.20 -2.20 -7.97
CA ALA A 134 -11.18 -2.86 -8.83
C ALA A 134 -12.26 -1.90 -9.36
N ALA A 135 -12.74 -0.96 -8.55
CA ALA A 135 -13.80 -0.03 -8.94
C ALA A 135 -13.31 1.10 -9.86
N LEU A 136 -12.08 1.58 -9.66
CA LEU A 136 -11.52 2.73 -10.38
C LEU A 136 -10.56 2.34 -11.51
N GLY A 137 -10.10 1.09 -11.55
CA GLY A 137 -9.03 0.67 -12.46
C GLY A 137 -7.71 1.41 -12.18
N TRP A 138 -7.52 1.89 -10.95
CA TRP A 138 -6.42 2.74 -10.54
C TRP A 138 -5.63 2.11 -9.40
N LYS A 139 -4.31 2.26 -9.44
CA LYS A 139 -3.43 2.03 -8.29
C LYS A 139 -2.37 3.14 -8.24
N PRO A 140 -1.84 3.46 -7.05
CA PRO A 140 -0.86 4.52 -6.93
C PRO A 140 0.48 4.15 -7.56
N SER A 141 1.24 5.18 -7.96
CA SER A 141 2.68 5.00 -8.24
C SER A 141 3.47 4.78 -6.95
N PRO A 142 4.64 4.11 -6.97
CA PRO A 142 5.46 3.88 -5.78
C PRO A 142 5.64 5.13 -4.92
N LEU A 143 5.29 5.03 -3.64
CA LEU A 143 5.38 6.12 -2.64
C LEU A 143 4.63 7.42 -3.02
N GLN A 144 3.64 7.35 -3.91
CA GLN A 144 2.70 8.45 -4.10
C GLN A 144 2.02 8.77 -2.76
N GLN A 145 2.14 10.00 -2.28
CA GLN A 145 1.72 10.35 -0.91
C GLN A 145 0.21 10.55 -0.77
N THR A 146 -0.46 10.92 -1.84
CA THR A 146 -1.87 11.29 -1.81
C THR A 146 -2.63 10.87 -3.05
N MET A 147 -3.93 10.71 -2.90
CA MET A 147 -4.89 10.39 -3.94
C MET A 147 -5.91 11.53 -4.05
N ASP A 148 -6.07 12.11 -5.25
CA ASP A 148 -7.11 13.10 -5.54
C ASP A 148 -8.41 12.37 -5.95
N LEU A 149 -9.42 12.41 -5.09
CA LEU A 149 -10.69 11.72 -5.33
C LEU A 149 -11.44 12.30 -6.52
N LYS A 150 -11.38 13.60 -6.72
CA LYS A 150 -12.10 14.28 -7.80
C LYS A 150 -11.54 13.85 -9.15
N VAL A 151 -10.21 13.85 -9.29
CA VAL A 151 -9.54 13.40 -10.51
C VAL A 151 -9.88 11.94 -10.82
N LEU A 152 -9.83 11.06 -9.81
CA LEU A 152 -10.11 9.65 -10.03
C LEU A 152 -11.57 9.38 -10.37
N PHE A 153 -12.54 10.03 -9.72
CA PHE A 153 -13.95 9.85 -10.05
C PHE A 153 -14.32 10.40 -11.43
N MET A 154 -13.71 11.51 -11.84
CA MET A 154 -13.87 12.00 -13.21
C MET A 154 -13.33 10.99 -14.23
N ASN A 155 -12.13 10.43 -14.00
CA ASN A 155 -11.53 9.45 -14.89
C ASN A 155 -12.28 8.11 -14.92
N ALA A 156 -12.88 7.71 -13.80
CA ALA A 156 -13.70 6.49 -13.71
C ALA A 156 -15.14 6.67 -14.25
N GLY A 157 -15.50 7.88 -14.73
CA GLY A 157 -16.85 8.16 -15.25
C GLY A 157 -17.93 8.25 -14.16
N LEU A 158 -17.55 8.45 -12.90
CA LEU A 158 -18.46 8.49 -11.74
C LEU A 158 -18.98 9.91 -11.42
N GLY A 159 -18.44 10.96 -12.05
CA GLY A 159 -18.84 12.36 -11.82
C GLY A 159 -18.33 12.94 -10.49
N THR A 160 -18.56 14.24 -10.25
CA THR A 160 -17.95 14.98 -9.11
C THR A 160 -18.76 14.96 -7.80
N ARG A 161 -19.83 14.16 -7.67
CA ARG A 161 -20.70 14.24 -6.50
C ARG A 161 -20.23 13.32 -5.37
N VAL A 162 -19.33 13.85 -4.53
CA VAL A 162 -19.38 13.58 -3.09
C VAL A 162 -20.44 14.55 -2.54
N ARG A 163 -21.58 14.03 -2.10
CA ARG A 163 -22.66 14.84 -1.48
C ARG A 163 -22.56 14.75 0.03
#